data_AF-X1DW32-F1
#
_entry.id   AF-X1DW32-F1
#
_cell.length_a   1.000
_cell.length_b   1.000
_cell.length_c   1.000
_cell.angle_alpha   90.00
_cell.angle_beta   90.00
_cell.angle_gamma   90.00
#
_symmetry.space_group_name_H-M   'P 1'
#
loop_
_entity.id
_entity.type
_entity.pdbx_description
1 polymer ?
#
loop_
_entity_poly.entity_id
_entity_poly.type
_entity_poly.pdbx_seq_one_letter_code
_entity_poly.pdbx_strand_id
1 'polypeptide(L)'
;RKMWTCSTAAGPAFEGARISSGMRAAEGAIDKVKIDNESITYRVIKDGKVRGICGSGLIDLIAELVKLGLINKSGKLIDREECESNLSEEIKKRIINGQKGNKFLIVKGRETENGKSIYLTQKDIREVQLAKAAIFAGIKILLKEINIPQDDVQKILLAGAFGNFIDKKSAIRIGLIPYLPLEKIESVGNAAGRGAEITLLSEKTREICEKISKDIKYIELSSRTDFQEEFVEAMFFKS
;
A
#
# COMPACT_ATOMS: atom_id res chain seq x y z
N ARG A 1 -10.78 -18.53 -22.67
CA ARG A 1 -10.82 -17.85 -21.35
C ARG A 1 -11.21 -16.42 -21.61
N LYS A 2 -12.11 -15.82 -20.83
CA LYS A 2 -12.41 -14.38 -20.94
C LYS A 2 -11.50 -13.64 -19.95
N MET A 3 -10.92 -12.51 -20.37
CA MET A 3 -10.01 -11.71 -19.56
C MET A 3 -10.43 -10.25 -19.63
N TRP A 4 -10.38 -9.58 -18.49
CA TRP A 4 -10.66 -8.15 -18.37
C TRP A 4 -9.50 -7.48 -17.68
N THR A 5 -9.26 -6.22 -18.05
CA THR A 5 -8.20 -5.40 -17.45
C THR A 5 -8.64 -3.96 -17.37
N CYS A 6 -8.13 -3.24 -16.39
CA CYS A 6 -8.25 -1.80 -16.26
C CYS A 6 -6.90 -1.21 -15.87
N SER A 7 -6.78 0.12 -15.89
CA SER A 7 -5.60 0.83 -15.41
C SER A 7 -6.04 1.94 -14.46
N THR A 8 -5.30 2.14 -13.37
CA THR A 8 -5.60 3.13 -12.33
C THR A 8 -4.41 4.04 -12.10
N ALA A 9 -4.63 5.35 -12.05
CA ALA A 9 -3.61 6.32 -11.69
C ALA A 9 -3.40 6.36 -10.16
N ALA A 10 -2.70 5.36 -9.61
CA ALA A 10 -2.43 5.28 -8.16
C ALA A 10 -1.45 6.36 -7.66
N GLY A 11 -0.62 6.92 -8.55
CA GLY A 11 0.43 7.85 -8.14
C GLY A 11 1.59 7.14 -7.43
N PRO A 12 2.68 7.87 -7.14
CA PRO A 12 3.97 7.26 -6.87
C PRO A 12 4.25 7.04 -5.36
N ALA A 13 3.20 7.01 -4.53
CA ALA A 13 3.32 6.98 -3.07
C ALA A 13 4.05 5.70 -2.59
N PHE A 14 3.78 4.58 -3.25
CA PHE A 14 4.34 3.28 -2.90
C PHE A 14 5.76 3.06 -3.43
N GLU A 15 6.19 3.88 -4.38
CA GLU A 15 7.58 4.00 -4.83
C GLU A 15 8.40 4.90 -3.90
N GLY A 16 7.77 5.46 -2.86
CA GLY A 16 8.36 6.38 -1.90
C GLY A 16 8.46 7.81 -2.42
N ALA A 17 7.91 8.13 -3.59
CA ALA A 17 7.87 9.52 -4.07
C ALA A 17 6.68 10.26 -3.48
N ARG A 18 6.80 11.59 -3.32
CA ARG A 18 5.80 12.47 -2.66
C ARG A 18 5.52 12.17 -1.18
N ILE A 19 6.20 11.18 -0.62
CA ILE A 19 6.22 10.88 0.81
C ILE A 19 7.40 11.63 1.43
N SER A 20 7.17 12.36 2.51
CA SER A 20 8.12 13.29 3.13
C SER A 20 9.47 12.65 3.47
N SER A 21 9.44 11.42 3.97
CA SER A 21 10.61 10.60 4.29
C SER A 21 10.71 9.37 3.39
N GLY A 22 10.03 9.39 2.25
CA GLY A 22 9.94 8.26 1.35
C GLY A 22 11.20 8.06 0.51
N MET A 23 11.49 6.80 0.22
CA MET A 23 12.56 6.42 -0.69
C MET A 23 12.25 5.09 -1.37
N ARG A 24 12.96 4.79 -2.47
CA ARG A 24 12.92 3.46 -3.08
C ARG A 24 13.43 2.39 -2.09
N ALA A 25 13.01 1.15 -2.29
CA ALA A 25 13.55 0.00 -1.56
C ALA A 25 15.04 -0.18 -1.90
N ALA A 26 15.90 0.31 -1.02
CA ALA A 26 17.35 0.28 -1.14
C ALA A 26 17.98 0.32 0.26
N GLU A 27 19.31 0.20 0.31
CA GLU A 27 20.09 0.29 1.54
C GLU A 27 19.72 1.51 2.41
N GLY A 28 19.42 1.26 3.69
CA GLY A 28 18.97 2.26 4.65
C GLY A 28 17.46 2.54 4.64
N ALA A 29 16.67 1.91 3.77
CA ALA A 29 15.22 2.03 3.78
C ALA A 29 14.57 1.13 4.84
N ILE A 30 13.61 1.68 5.57
CA ILE A 30 12.69 0.90 6.41
C ILE A 30 11.71 0.16 5.51
N ASP A 31 11.70 -1.16 5.58
CA ASP A 31 10.89 -2.02 4.70
C ASP A 31 9.86 -2.90 5.44
N LYS A 32 9.96 -2.97 6.77
CA LYS A 32 8.97 -3.58 7.68
C LYS A 32 8.83 -2.72 8.92
N VAL A 33 7.60 -2.58 9.39
CA VAL A 33 7.27 -1.89 10.64
C VAL A 33 6.31 -2.75 11.44
N LYS A 34 6.52 -2.82 12.75
CA LYS A 34 5.55 -3.32 13.72
C LYS A 34 5.44 -2.34 14.87
N ILE A 35 4.21 -2.11 15.31
CA ILE A 35 3.93 -1.27 16.46
C ILE A 35 3.04 -2.09 17.40
N ASP A 36 3.45 -2.16 18.66
CA ASP A 36 2.62 -2.62 19.75
C ASP A 36 2.32 -1.45 20.70
N ASN A 37 1.63 -1.71 21.80
CA ASN A 37 1.25 -0.65 22.73
C ASN A 37 2.45 -0.01 23.44
N GLU A 38 3.63 -0.62 23.42
CA GLU A 38 4.81 -0.20 24.19
C GLU A 38 5.94 0.34 23.30
N SER A 39 6.07 -0.17 22.07
CA SER A 39 7.24 0.04 21.24
C SER A 39 6.93 0.04 19.74
N ILE A 40 7.86 0.61 18.99
CA ILE A 40 7.94 0.49 17.54
C ILE A 40 9.21 -0.26 17.19
N THR A 41 9.07 -1.28 16.35
CA THR A 41 10.19 -2.04 15.78
C THR A 41 10.12 -1.96 14.26
N TYR A 42 11.29 -1.93 13.62
CA TYR A 42 11.37 -1.83 12.17
C TYR A 42 12.61 -2.54 11.65
N ARG A 43 12.55 -2.99 10.40
CA ARG A 43 13.68 -3.60 9.68
C ARG A 43 14.24 -2.59 8.67
N VAL A 44 15.57 -2.54 8.57
CA VAL A 44 16.29 -1.69 7.62
C VAL A 44 16.99 -2.59 6.60
N ILE A 45 16.84 -2.28 5.31
CA ILE A 45 17.50 -3.04 4.24
C ILE A 45 19.02 -2.88 4.34
N LYS A 46 19.73 -4.03 4.39
CA LYS A 46 21.19 -4.19 4.50
C LYS A 46 21.82 -3.66 5.81
N ASP A 47 21.02 -3.51 6.85
CA ASP A 47 21.43 -3.00 8.17
C ASP A 47 22.07 -1.60 8.11
N GLY A 48 22.31 -0.96 9.26
CA GLY A 48 22.93 0.38 9.34
C GLY A 48 21.95 1.52 9.62
N LYS A 49 22.37 2.75 9.28
CA LYS A 49 21.62 3.97 9.61
C LYS A 49 20.39 4.15 8.72
N VAL A 50 19.30 4.63 9.31
CA VAL A 50 18.04 4.86 8.59
C VAL A 50 18.16 6.09 7.68
N ARG A 51 17.69 5.95 6.44
CA ARG A 51 17.69 7.00 5.41
C ARG A 51 16.28 7.44 5.03
N GLY A 52 15.29 6.55 5.17
CA GLY A 52 13.90 6.81 4.82
C GLY A 52 13.04 5.55 4.93
N ILE A 53 11.83 5.61 4.38
CA ILE A 53 10.85 4.52 4.38
C ILE A 53 10.46 4.16 2.95
N CYS A 54 10.44 2.87 2.61
CA CYS A 54 9.96 2.41 1.30
C CYS A 54 8.48 2.01 1.35
N GLY A 55 7.88 1.70 0.19
CA GLY A 55 6.45 1.40 0.08
C GLY A 55 5.94 0.30 1.01
N SER A 56 6.69 -0.80 1.17
CA SER A 56 6.28 -1.89 2.06
C SER A 56 6.29 -1.45 3.52
N GLY A 57 7.33 -0.72 3.94
CA GLY A 57 7.41 -0.16 5.29
C GLY A 57 6.32 0.87 5.56
N LEU A 58 5.97 1.69 4.56
CA LEU A 58 4.92 2.69 4.67
C LEU A 58 3.53 2.06 4.83
N ILE A 59 3.25 0.99 4.07
CA ILE A 59 2.01 0.22 4.21
C ILE A 59 1.90 -0.42 5.59
N ASP A 60 2.98 -1.07 6.05
CA ASP A 60 3.01 -1.69 7.38
C ASP A 60 2.81 -0.64 8.48
N LEU A 61 3.48 0.51 8.37
CA LEU A 61 3.35 1.61 9.32
C LEU A 61 1.89 2.10 9.41
N ILE A 62 1.25 2.40 8.27
CA ILE A 62 -0.13 2.88 8.27
C ILE A 62 -1.08 1.80 8.77
N ALA A 63 -0.87 0.54 8.40
CA ALA A 63 -1.68 -0.56 8.88
C ALA A 63 -1.63 -0.70 10.41
N GLU A 64 -0.44 -0.60 11.02
CA GLU A 64 -0.29 -0.66 12.46
C GLU A 64 -0.89 0.57 13.17
N LEU A 65 -0.74 1.77 12.59
CA LEU A 65 -1.35 2.98 13.16
C LEU A 65 -2.89 2.95 13.08
N VAL A 66 -3.46 2.41 11.99
CA VAL A 66 -4.91 2.18 11.89
C VAL A 66 -5.37 1.13 12.92
N LYS A 67 -4.60 0.04 13.08
CA LYS A 67 -4.88 -1.01 14.07
C LYS A 67 -4.90 -0.48 15.50
N LEU A 68 -4.01 0.45 15.83
CA LEU A 68 -3.93 1.09 17.15
C LEU A 68 -4.91 2.27 17.31
N GLY A 69 -5.76 2.55 16.33
CA GLY A 69 -6.70 3.68 16.37
C GLY A 69 -6.05 5.06 16.24
N LEU A 70 -4.74 5.14 15.98
CA LEU A 70 -4.01 6.40 15.84
C LEU A 70 -4.32 7.12 14.53
N ILE A 71 -4.70 6.37 13.50
CA ILE A 71 -5.28 6.92 12.28
C ILE A 71 -6.75 6.51 12.25
N ASN A 72 -7.65 7.49 12.24
CA ASN A 72 -9.08 7.21 12.18
C ASN A 72 -9.53 6.80 10.76
N LYS A 73 -10.82 6.43 10.62
CA LYS A 73 -11.39 5.98 9.34
C LYS A 73 -11.22 6.98 8.19
N SER A 74 -11.27 8.28 8.48
CA SER A 74 -11.08 9.30 7.44
C SER A 74 -9.62 9.51 7.07
N GLY A 75 -8.67 8.92 7.80
CA GLY A 75 -7.24 9.09 7.61
C GLY A 75 -6.63 10.27 8.38
N LYS A 76 -7.36 10.89 9.32
CA LYS A 76 -6.78 11.86 10.26
C LYS A 76 -5.87 11.10 11.24
N LEU A 77 -4.62 11.52 11.35
CA LEU A 77 -3.77 11.17 12.48
C LEU A 77 -4.30 11.93 13.70
N ILE A 78 -4.79 11.22 14.70
CA ILE A 78 -5.48 11.81 15.85
C ILE A 78 -4.56 12.70 16.67
N ASP A 79 -5.14 13.57 17.47
CA ASP A 79 -4.41 14.37 18.45
C ASP A 79 -3.93 13.47 19.60
N ARG A 80 -2.80 13.83 20.22
CA ARG A 80 -2.23 13.01 21.31
C ARG A 80 -3.24 12.81 22.45
N GLU A 81 -4.05 13.82 22.71
CA GLU A 81 -5.08 13.85 23.75
C GLU A 81 -6.28 12.95 23.42
N GLU A 82 -6.50 12.62 22.15
CA GLU A 82 -7.55 11.70 21.67
C GLU A 82 -7.15 10.23 21.79
N CYS A 83 -5.89 9.93 22.16
CA CYS A 83 -5.40 8.56 22.27
C CYS A 83 -6.09 7.78 23.41
N GLU A 84 -6.34 6.50 23.18
CA GLU A 84 -6.91 5.61 24.20
C GLU A 84 -6.06 5.57 25.48
N SER A 85 -6.72 5.40 26.63
CA SER A 85 -6.07 5.43 27.95
C SER A 85 -5.09 4.28 28.16
N ASN A 86 -5.35 3.12 27.54
CA ASN A 86 -4.52 1.91 27.56
C ASN A 86 -3.22 2.01 26.72
N LEU A 87 -3.09 3.02 25.85
CA LEU A 87 -1.90 3.19 25.01
C LEU A 87 -0.77 3.83 25.82
N SER A 88 0.45 3.29 25.71
CA SER A 88 1.59 3.77 26.51
C SER A 88 1.99 5.20 26.18
N GLU A 89 2.60 5.88 27.16
CA GLU A 89 3.20 7.19 26.94
C GLU A 89 4.36 7.17 25.93
N GLU A 90 5.02 6.03 25.71
CA GLU A 90 6.06 5.88 24.69
C GLU A 90 5.50 6.02 23.28
N ILE A 91 4.30 5.50 23.02
CA ILE A 91 3.64 5.66 21.72
C ILE A 91 2.98 7.03 21.61
N LYS A 92 2.26 7.48 22.65
CA LYS A 92 1.57 8.79 22.64
C LYS A 92 2.51 9.95 22.36
N LYS A 93 3.71 9.97 22.96
CA LYS A 93 4.69 11.06 22.75
C LYS A 93 5.28 11.10 21.34
N ARG A 94 5.05 10.08 20.50
CA ARG A 94 5.46 10.09 19.09
C ARG A 94 4.51 10.91 18.23
N ILE A 95 3.30 11.18 18.70
CA ILE A 95 2.37 12.10 18.05
C ILE A 95 2.79 13.52 18.39
N ILE A 96 3.02 14.31 17.35
CA ILE A 96 3.39 15.71 17.47
C ILE A 96 2.28 16.52 16.79
N ASN A 97 1.49 17.21 17.62
CA ASN A 97 0.42 18.07 17.16
C ASN A 97 0.99 19.25 16.35
N GLY A 98 0.31 19.64 15.28
CA GLY A 98 0.78 20.72 14.41
C GLY A 98 -0.35 21.42 13.66
N GLN A 99 -0.16 22.72 13.39
CA GLN A 99 -1.17 23.55 12.71
C GLN A 99 -1.54 23.06 11.30
N LYS A 100 -0.60 22.39 10.60
CA LYS A 100 -0.79 21.81 9.26
C LYS A 100 -1.17 20.32 9.30
N GLY A 101 -1.62 19.84 10.45
CA GLY A 101 -1.87 18.44 10.73
C GLY A 101 -0.74 17.78 11.52
N ASN A 102 -1.08 16.67 12.17
CA ASN A 102 -0.18 15.95 13.06
C ASN A 102 0.86 15.17 12.27
N LYS A 103 1.94 14.81 12.97
CA LYS A 103 2.96 13.88 12.48
C LYS A 103 3.30 12.85 13.54
N PHE A 104 3.67 11.66 13.09
CA PHE A 104 4.08 10.55 13.94
C PHE A 104 5.58 10.30 13.79
N LEU A 105 6.32 10.30 14.91
CA LEU A 105 7.75 10.05 14.96
C LEU A 105 8.07 8.55 14.87
N ILE A 106 8.73 8.16 13.78
CA ILE A 106 9.14 6.78 13.52
C ILE A 106 10.56 6.56 14.09
N VAL A 107 11.52 7.37 13.63
CA VAL A 107 12.95 7.23 13.98
C VAL A 107 13.52 8.57 14.44
N LYS A 108 14.26 8.55 15.55
CA LYS A 108 14.94 9.75 16.08
C LYS A 108 16.18 10.06 15.24
N GLY A 109 16.49 11.34 15.04
CA GLY A 109 17.61 11.77 14.21
C GLY A 109 18.98 11.15 14.54
N ARG A 110 19.25 10.81 15.80
CA ARG A 110 20.49 10.11 16.18
C ARG A 110 20.68 8.73 15.54
N GLU A 111 19.59 8.09 15.14
CA GLU A 111 19.55 6.76 14.49
C GLU A 111 19.54 6.87 12.96
N THR A 112 19.50 8.08 12.41
CA THR A 112 19.44 8.33 10.96
C THR A 112 20.79 8.76 10.39
N GLU A 113 20.98 8.52 9.10
CA GLU A 113 22.23 8.81 8.39
C GLU A 113 22.58 10.29 8.42
N ASN A 114 21.56 11.15 8.25
CA ASN A 114 21.70 12.59 8.11
C ASN A 114 21.37 13.39 9.39
N GLY A 115 21.15 12.71 10.52
CA GLY A 115 20.79 13.36 11.79
C GLY A 115 19.34 13.89 11.86
N LYS A 116 18.53 13.75 10.80
CA LYS A 116 17.14 14.21 10.76
C LYS A 116 16.20 13.08 11.13
N SER A 117 15.26 13.32 12.04
CA SER A 117 14.23 12.34 12.40
C SER A 117 13.32 11.99 11.22
N ILE A 118 12.86 10.73 11.19
CA ILE A 118 11.90 10.23 10.20
C ILE A 118 10.49 10.31 10.77
N TYR A 119 9.58 10.97 10.03
CA TYR A 119 8.19 11.15 10.42
C TYR A 119 7.24 10.63 9.35
N LEU A 120 6.06 10.19 9.78
CA LEU A 120 4.88 10.09 8.94
C LEU A 120 4.03 11.34 9.16
N THR A 121 3.76 12.10 8.10
CA THR A 121 2.94 13.31 8.19
C THR A 121 1.50 13.04 7.78
N GLN A 122 0.58 13.92 8.17
CA GLN A 122 -0.80 13.89 7.67
C GLN A 122 -0.88 13.89 6.13
N LYS A 123 0.02 14.60 5.44
CA LYS A 123 0.08 14.62 3.97
C LYS A 123 0.48 13.26 3.41
N ASP A 124 1.45 12.59 4.02
CA ASP A 124 1.90 11.26 3.58
C ASP A 124 0.75 10.24 3.66
N ILE A 125 -0.06 10.30 4.73
CA ILE A 125 -1.25 9.47 4.88
C ILE A 125 -2.24 9.73 3.74
N ARG A 126 -2.43 11.00 3.34
CA ARG A 126 -3.32 11.36 2.22
C ARG A 126 -2.84 10.80 0.89
N GLU A 127 -1.54 10.86 0.59
CA GLU A 127 -0.97 10.27 -0.63
C GLU A 127 -1.19 8.75 -0.66
N VAL A 128 -1.05 8.06 0.47
CA VAL A 128 -1.34 6.62 0.56
C VAL A 128 -2.83 6.33 0.36
N GLN A 129 -3.72 7.15 0.93
CA GLN A 129 -5.16 7.00 0.71
C GLN A 129 -5.51 7.13 -0.77
N LEU A 130 -4.97 8.13 -1.48
CA LEU A 130 -5.20 8.30 -2.92
C LEU A 130 -4.74 7.07 -3.71
N ALA A 131 -3.54 6.58 -3.41
CA ALA A 131 -2.97 5.42 -4.11
C ALA A 131 -3.76 4.13 -3.87
N LYS A 132 -4.08 3.83 -2.61
CA LYS A 132 -4.84 2.61 -2.28
C LYS A 132 -6.28 2.70 -2.75
N ALA A 133 -6.89 3.88 -2.74
CA ALA A 133 -8.25 4.09 -3.24
C ALA A 133 -8.35 3.86 -4.74
N ALA A 134 -7.39 4.38 -5.52
CA ALA A 134 -7.36 4.18 -6.97
C ALA A 134 -7.32 2.68 -7.34
N ILE A 135 -6.42 1.92 -6.70
CA ILE A 135 -6.26 0.49 -6.95
C ILE A 135 -7.52 -0.27 -6.54
N PHE A 136 -8.03 -0.03 -5.33
CA PHE A 136 -9.19 -0.75 -4.81
C PHE A 136 -10.48 -0.45 -5.60
N ALA A 137 -10.67 0.81 -6.02
CA ALA A 137 -11.77 1.20 -6.89
C ALA A 137 -11.69 0.48 -8.25
N GLY A 138 -10.50 0.42 -8.87
CA GLY A 138 -10.31 -0.34 -10.11
C GLY A 138 -10.68 -1.81 -9.97
N ILE A 139 -10.30 -2.45 -8.87
CA ILE A 139 -10.68 -3.84 -8.56
C ILE A 139 -12.20 -3.97 -8.45
N LYS A 140 -12.86 -3.10 -7.67
CA LYS A 140 -14.33 -3.12 -7.52
C LYS A 140 -15.05 -2.92 -8.85
N ILE A 141 -14.60 -1.98 -9.67
CA ILE A 141 -15.20 -1.71 -10.99
C ILE A 141 -15.08 -2.93 -11.90
N LEU A 142 -13.91 -3.59 -11.93
CA LEU A 142 -13.74 -4.83 -12.70
C LEU A 142 -14.70 -5.92 -12.24
N LEU A 143 -14.84 -6.12 -10.93
CA LEU A 143 -15.76 -7.11 -10.36
C LEU A 143 -17.22 -6.82 -10.71
N LYS A 144 -17.63 -5.54 -10.63
CA LYS A 144 -18.97 -5.09 -11.05
C LYS A 144 -19.23 -5.34 -12.53
N GLU A 145 -18.27 -4.99 -13.39
CA GLU A 145 -18.38 -5.13 -14.85
C GLU A 145 -18.61 -6.59 -15.27
N ILE A 146 -17.97 -7.53 -14.58
CA ILE A 146 -18.10 -8.96 -14.85
C ILE A 146 -19.17 -9.65 -14.00
N ASN A 147 -19.89 -8.88 -13.17
CA ASN A 147 -20.92 -9.34 -12.24
C ASN A 147 -20.45 -10.49 -11.32
N ILE A 148 -19.23 -10.36 -10.78
CA ILE A 148 -18.66 -11.32 -9.82
C ILE A 148 -18.60 -10.67 -8.44
N PRO A 149 -19.27 -11.24 -7.42
CA PRO A 149 -19.11 -10.83 -6.03
C PRO A 149 -17.66 -10.93 -5.55
N GLN A 150 -17.23 -10.05 -4.64
CA GLN A 150 -15.87 -10.09 -4.09
C GLN A 150 -15.56 -11.44 -3.41
N ASP A 151 -16.55 -12.05 -2.77
CA ASP A 151 -16.38 -13.32 -2.05
C ASP A 151 -16.17 -14.52 -2.98
N ASP A 152 -16.53 -14.37 -4.26
CA ASP A 152 -16.30 -15.38 -5.30
C ASP A 152 -14.87 -15.29 -5.89
N VAL A 153 -14.09 -14.28 -5.51
CA VAL A 153 -12.69 -14.17 -5.94
C VAL A 153 -11.88 -15.31 -5.32
N GLN A 154 -11.39 -16.20 -6.18
CA GLN A 154 -10.67 -17.40 -5.75
C GLN A 154 -9.23 -17.14 -5.35
N LYS A 155 -8.57 -16.16 -5.98
CA LYS A 155 -7.14 -15.90 -5.80
C LYS A 155 -6.77 -14.48 -6.20
N ILE A 156 -5.81 -13.88 -5.50
CA ILE A 156 -5.18 -12.60 -5.86
C ILE A 156 -3.70 -12.85 -6.11
N LEU A 157 -3.22 -12.45 -7.28
CA LEU A 157 -1.81 -12.49 -7.65
C LEU A 157 -1.24 -11.07 -7.63
N LEU A 158 -0.27 -10.81 -6.77
CA LEU A 158 0.40 -9.53 -6.64
C LEU A 158 1.72 -9.55 -7.41
N ALA A 159 1.83 -8.71 -8.43
CA ALA A 159 3.02 -8.60 -9.26
C ALA A 159 3.73 -7.26 -9.07
N GLY A 160 4.97 -7.18 -9.55
CA GLY A 160 5.78 -5.97 -9.57
C GLY A 160 6.63 -5.79 -8.32
N ALA A 161 7.57 -4.83 -8.38
CA ALA A 161 8.48 -4.54 -7.26
C ALA A 161 7.72 -4.22 -5.96
N PHE A 162 6.58 -3.56 -6.11
CA PHE A 162 5.63 -3.30 -5.04
C PHE A 162 5.02 -4.60 -4.47
N GLY A 163 4.41 -5.44 -5.31
CA GLY A 163 3.68 -6.65 -4.89
C GLY A 163 4.52 -7.73 -4.19
N ASN A 164 5.85 -7.69 -4.32
CA ASN A 164 6.72 -8.74 -3.77
C ASN A 164 7.04 -8.62 -2.28
N PHE A 165 6.98 -7.41 -1.71
CA PHE A 165 7.48 -7.15 -0.36
C PHE A 165 6.40 -6.70 0.63
N ILE A 166 5.20 -6.40 0.13
CA ILE A 166 4.07 -5.98 0.94
C ILE A 166 3.61 -7.12 1.85
N ASP A 167 3.35 -6.79 3.11
CA ASP A 167 2.63 -7.70 3.99
C ASP A 167 1.15 -7.78 3.60
N LYS A 168 0.67 -9.00 3.36
CA LYS A 168 -0.70 -9.27 2.91
C LYS A 168 -1.74 -8.76 3.91
N LYS A 169 -1.48 -8.89 5.22
CA LYS A 169 -2.39 -8.42 6.28
C LYS A 169 -2.44 -6.89 6.28
N SER A 170 -1.30 -6.23 6.13
CA SER A 170 -1.22 -4.78 6.03
C SER A 170 -1.98 -4.25 4.80
N ALA A 171 -1.80 -4.88 3.63
CA ALA A 171 -2.50 -4.51 2.40
C ALA A 171 -4.03 -4.60 2.54
N ILE A 172 -4.54 -5.68 3.13
CA ILE A 172 -5.96 -5.84 3.42
C ILE A 172 -6.43 -4.77 4.41
N ARG A 173 -5.68 -4.56 5.50
CA ARG A 173 -6.06 -3.63 6.58
C ARG A 173 -6.21 -2.19 6.09
N ILE A 174 -5.28 -1.72 5.27
CA ILE A 174 -5.39 -0.36 4.72
C ILE A 174 -6.45 -0.26 3.60
N GLY A 175 -6.99 -1.40 3.13
CA GLY A 175 -7.95 -1.46 2.03
C GLY A 175 -7.30 -1.23 0.66
N LEU A 176 -6.06 -1.70 0.48
CA LEU A 176 -5.37 -1.69 -0.82
C LEU A 176 -5.88 -2.81 -1.73
N ILE A 177 -6.19 -3.96 -1.13
CA ILE A 177 -6.74 -5.14 -1.80
C ILE A 177 -7.96 -5.66 -1.03
N PRO A 178 -8.90 -6.36 -1.69
CA PRO A 178 -10.05 -6.96 -1.03
C PRO A 178 -9.63 -8.03 -0.02
N TYR A 179 -10.49 -8.26 0.96
CA TYR A 179 -10.28 -9.30 1.95
C TYR A 179 -10.41 -10.66 1.27
N LEU A 180 -9.35 -11.45 1.34
CA LEU A 180 -9.34 -12.88 1.07
C LEU A 180 -8.49 -13.58 2.15
N PRO A 181 -8.74 -14.87 2.43
CA PRO A 181 -7.81 -15.70 3.19
C PRO A 181 -6.37 -15.57 2.65
N LEU A 182 -5.38 -15.49 3.55
CA LEU A 182 -4.00 -15.11 3.19
C LEU A 182 -3.31 -16.11 2.27
N GLU A 183 -3.74 -17.37 2.33
CA GLU A 183 -3.33 -18.47 1.45
C GLU A 183 -3.82 -18.30 0.00
N LYS A 184 -4.86 -17.50 -0.23
CA LYS A 184 -5.37 -17.15 -1.57
C LYS A 184 -4.71 -15.91 -2.16
N ILE A 185 -3.76 -15.30 -1.47
CA ILE A 185 -3.04 -14.11 -1.94
C ILE A 185 -1.58 -14.51 -2.15
N GLU A 186 -1.05 -14.35 -3.36
CA GLU A 186 0.31 -14.78 -3.69
C GLU A 186 1.07 -13.68 -4.40
N SER A 187 2.32 -13.45 -3.98
CA SER A 187 3.25 -12.59 -4.71
C SER A 187 3.93 -13.39 -5.81
N VAL A 188 3.88 -12.89 -7.05
CA VAL A 188 4.36 -13.62 -8.25
C VAL A 188 5.62 -13.02 -8.86
N GLY A 189 6.29 -12.08 -8.18
CA GLY A 189 7.54 -11.52 -8.69
C GLY A 189 7.35 -10.43 -9.74
N ASN A 190 8.40 -10.21 -10.51
CA ASN A 190 8.35 -9.41 -11.73
C ASN A 190 7.71 -10.25 -12.86
N ALA A 191 6.38 -10.33 -12.86
CA ALA A 191 5.63 -11.10 -13.85
C ALA A 191 5.88 -10.63 -15.30
N ALA A 192 6.07 -9.33 -15.51
CA ALA A 192 6.39 -8.77 -16.82
C ALA A 192 7.76 -9.24 -17.32
N GLY A 193 8.79 -9.14 -16.49
CA GLY A 193 10.14 -9.61 -16.82
C GLY A 193 10.17 -11.11 -17.09
N ARG A 194 9.54 -11.91 -16.21
CA ARG A 194 9.47 -13.36 -16.41
C ARG A 194 8.67 -13.75 -17.66
N GLY A 195 7.57 -13.05 -17.94
CA GLY A 195 6.79 -13.23 -19.16
C GLY A 195 7.59 -12.95 -20.42
N ALA A 196 8.43 -11.90 -20.42
CA ALA A 196 9.31 -11.57 -21.52
C ALA A 196 10.36 -12.67 -21.78
N GLU A 197 10.99 -13.21 -20.73
CA GLU A 197 11.94 -14.33 -20.84
C GLU A 197 11.30 -15.57 -21.47
N ILE A 198 10.11 -15.98 -20.99
CA ILE A 198 9.43 -17.16 -21.51
C ILE A 198 9.01 -16.95 -22.98
N THR A 199 8.52 -15.76 -23.31
CA THR A 199 8.10 -15.40 -24.67
C THR A 199 9.27 -15.31 -25.65
N LEU A 200 10.46 -14.93 -25.16
CA LEU A 200 11.68 -14.93 -25.96
C LEU A 200 12.10 -16.36 -26.35
N LEU A 201 11.93 -17.32 -25.44
CA LEU A 201 12.40 -18.70 -25.59
C LEU A 201 11.36 -19.66 -26.19
N SER A 202 10.11 -19.24 -26.39
CA SER A 202 9.04 -20.11 -26.88
C SER A 202 8.12 -19.40 -27.88
N GLU A 203 8.16 -19.85 -29.14
CA GLU A 203 7.23 -19.42 -30.19
C GLU A 203 5.78 -19.71 -29.80
N LYS A 204 5.51 -20.89 -29.24
CA LYS A 204 4.19 -21.26 -28.72
C LYS A 204 3.70 -20.27 -27.65
N THR A 205 4.55 -19.85 -26.72
CA THR A 205 4.16 -18.84 -25.73
C THR A 205 3.91 -17.48 -26.37
N ARG A 206 4.71 -17.10 -27.38
CA ARG A 206 4.50 -15.87 -28.13
C ARG A 206 3.12 -15.83 -28.80
N GLU A 207 2.72 -16.90 -29.48
CA GLU A 207 1.39 -17.02 -30.07
C GLU A 207 0.28 -16.90 -29.01
N ILE A 208 0.47 -17.51 -27.84
CA ILE A 208 -0.47 -17.39 -26.71
C ILE A 208 -0.58 -15.93 -26.24
N CYS A 209 0.55 -15.23 -26.06
CA CYS A 209 0.57 -13.82 -25.65
C CYS A 209 -0.12 -12.91 -26.67
N GLU A 210 0.13 -13.11 -27.96
CA GLU A 210 -0.54 -12.36 -29.03
C GLU A 210 -2.06 -12.58 -29.00
N LYS A 211 -2.49 -13.83 -28.82
CA LYS A 211 -3.92 -14.14 -28.68
C LYS A 211 -4.53 -13.49 -27.45
N ILE A 212 -3.85 -13.56 -26.30
CA ILE A 212 -4.28 -12.90 -25.06
C ILE A 212 -4.44 -11.39 -25.29
N SER A 213 -3.49 -10.74 -25.95
CA SER A 213 -3.55 -9.29 -26.21
C SER A 213 -4.72 -8.88 -27.12
N LYS A 214 -5.15 -9.77 -28.03
CA LYS A 214 -6.29 -9.53 -28.93
C LYS A 214 -7.63 -9.78 -28.23
N ASP A 215 -7.68 -10.77 -27.33
CA ASP A 215 -8.92 -11.22 -26.69
C ASP A 215 -9.24 -10.49 -25.36
N ILE A 216 -8.27 -9.76 -24.78
CA ILE A 216 -8.45 -9.07 -23.50
C ILE A 216 -9.40 -7.87 -23.66
N LYS A 217 -10.38 -7.76 -22.75
CA LYS A 217 -11.32 -6.65 -22.71
C LYS A 217 -10.81 -5.56 -21.77
N TYR A 218 -10.47 -4.42 -22.32
CA TYR A 218 -10.07 -3.26 -21.54
C TYR A 218 -11.30 -2.46 -21.07
N ILE A 219 -11.33 -2.10 -19.79
CA ILE A 219 -12.35 -1.26 -19.17
C ILE A 219 -11.74 0.12 -18.89
N GLU A 220 -12.29 1.15 -19.55
CA GLU A 220 -11.85 2.53 -19.42
C GLU A 220 -12.47 3.19 -18.18
N LEU A 221 -11.73 3.22 -17.07
CA LEU A 221 -12.22 3.72 -15.79
C LEU A 221 -12.57 5.22 -15.83
N SER A 222 -11.89 6.01 -16.65
CA SER A 222 -12.14 7.46 -16.74
C SER A 222 -13.53 7.80 -17.31
N SER A 223 -14.14 6.86 -18.04
CA SER A 223 -15.47 7.01 -18.64
C SER A 223 -16.62 6.51 -17.74
N ARG A 224 -16.29 5.88 -16.61
CA ARG A 224 -17.26 5.28 -15.69
C ARG A 224 -17.78 6.33 -14.71
N THR A 225 -19.10 6.53 -14.69
CA THR A 225 -19.75 7.48 -13.78
C THR A 225 -19.64 7.07 -12.30
N ASP A 226 -19.56 5.76 -12.02
CA ASP A 226 -19.47 5.24 -10.66
C ASP A 226 -18.03 5.10 -10.13
N PHE A 227 -17.00 5.38 -10.94
CA PHE A 227 -15.60 5.29 -10.49
C PHE A 227 -15.30 6.28 -9.37
N GLN A 228 -15.81 7.52 -9.48
CA GLN A 228 -15.56 8.55 -8.49
C GLN A 228 -16.16 8.19 -7.12
N GLU A 229 -17.37 7.62 -7.11
CA GLU A 229 -18.02 7.15 -5.89
C GLU A 229 -17.19 6.03 -5.24
N GLU A 230 -16.81 5.03 -6.03
CA GLU A 230 -15.99 3.92 -5.55
C GLU A 230 -14.61 4.36 -5.04
N PHE A 231 -14.00 5.34 -5.70
CA PHE A 231 -12.75 5.95 -5.27
C PHE A 231 -12.90 6.66 -3.92
N VAL A 232 -13.93 7.50 -3.75
CA VAL A 232 -14.18 8.23 -2.50
C VAL A 232 -14.45 7.25 -1.35
N GLU A 233 -15.27 6.22 -1.57
CA GLU A 233 -15.46 5.17 -0.56
C GLU A 233 -14.15 4.46 -0.22
N ALA A 234 -13.34 4.15 -1.23
CA ALA A 234 -12.08 3.47 -1.06
C ALA A 234 -11.00 4.35 -0.38
N MET A 235 -11.20 5.65 -0.18
CA MET A 235 -10.28 6.51 0.58
C MET A 235 -10.30 6.19 2.08
N PHE A 236 -11.43 5.74 2.63
CA PHE A 236 -11.56 5.47 4.05
C PHE A 236 -10.79 4.23 4.47
N PHE A 237 -10.14 4.26 5.63
CA PHE A 237 -9.56 3.06 6.22
C PHE A 237 -10.66 2.21 6.84
N LYS A 238 -10.57 0.89 6.64
CA LYS A 238 -11.48 -0.07 7.26
C LYS A 238 -10.98 -0.33 8.68
N SER A 239 -11.85 -0.08 9.66
CA SER A 239 -11.64 -0.43 11.07
C SER A 239 -11.82 -1.92 11.30
#